data_AF-A0A1H8J6N6-F1
#
_entry.id   AF-A0A1H8J6N6-F1
#
_cell.length_a   1.000
_cell.length_b   1.000
_cell.length_c   1.000
_cell.angle_alpha   90.00
_cell.angle_beta   90.00
_cell.angle_gamma   90.00
#
_symmetry.space_group_name_H-M   'P 1'
#
loop_
_entity.id
_entity.type
_entity.pdbx_description
1 polymer ?
#
loop_
_entity_poly.entity_id
_entity_poly.type
_entity_poly.pdbx_seq_one_letter_code
_entity_poly.pdbx_strand_id
1 'polypeptide(L)'
;IRFLEHGMLELDTNPVENQIRPIALTRKNALFAGNEVGAENWAMLASLVATCKMSDVNPVDYLAATLRAILDGHPQSGIEDLMPWRFNQPSSLAA
;
A
#
# COMPACT_ATOMS: atom_id res chain seq x y z
N ILE A 1 5.58 0.32 24.40
CA ILE A 1 6.34 1.44 23.79
C ILE A 1 5.69 2.72 24.27
N ARG A 2 6.42 3.60 24.97
CA ARG A 2 5.89 4.87 25.50
C ARG A 2 6.58 6.06 24.81
N PHE A 3 5.82 7.10 24.47
CA PHE A 3 6.32 8.29 23.76
C PHE A 3 7.56 8.93 24.43
N LEU A 4 7.53 9.09 25.76
CA LEU A 4 8.63 9.69 26.52
C LEU A 4 9.94 8.86 26.48
N GLU A 5 9.88 7.61 26.06
CA GLU A 5 11.03 6.70 25.96
C GLU A 5 11.63 6.67 24.55
N HIS A 6 10.95 7.24 23.53
CA HIS A 6 11.37 7.16 22.13
C HIS A 6 11.07 8.46 21.35
N GLY A 7 12.09 9.31 21.19
CA GLY A 7 11.99 10.60 20.47
C GLY A 7 11.80 10.51 18.95
N MET A 8 11.70 9.30 18.38
CA MET A 8 11.29 9.08 16.99
C MET A 8 9.76 9.04 16.82
N LEU A 9 9.02 8.94 17.92
CA LEU A 9 7.56 8.97 17.88
C LEU A 9 7.11 10.41 17.86
N GLU A 10 6.25 10.74 16.90
CA GLU A 10 5.54 12.02 16.89
C GLU A 10 4.65 12.15 18.13
N LEU A 11 4.43 13.39 18.57
CA LEU A 11 3.58 13.69 19.73
C LEU A 11 2.10 13.37 19.46
N ASP A 12 1.69 13.41 18.19
CA ASP A 12 0.33 13.16 17.74
C ASP A 12 0.26 12.08 16.64
N THR A 13 -0.93 11.53 16.47
CA THR A 13 -1.25 10.53 15.45
C THR A 13 -1.91 11.13 14.21
N ASN A 14 -1.94 12.46 14.09
CA ASN A 14 -2.71 13.15 13.05
C ASN A 14 -2.25 12.79 11.62
N PRO A 15 -0.95 12.64 11.32
CA PRO A 15 -0.51 12.16 10.00
C PRO A 15 -1.09 10.79 9.66
N VAL A 16 -1.06 9.84 10.60
CA VAL A 16 -1.58 8.48 10.42
C VAL A 16 -3.10 8.50 10.25
N GLU A 17 -3.81 9.28 11.08
CA GLU A 17 -5.25 9.44 11.00
C GLU A 17 -5.71 10.07 9.69
N ASN A 18 -4.95 11.04 9.18
CA ASN A 18 -5.21 11.64 7.88
C ASN A 18 -5.06 10.62 6.74
N GLN A 19 -4.06 9.73 6.81
CA GLN A 19 -3.85 8.70 5.79
C GLN A 19 -4.92 7.60 5.80
N ILE A 20 -5.45 7.21 6.98
CA ILE A 20 -6.50 6.19 7.07
C ILE A 20 -7.91 6.75 6.81
N ARG A 21 -8.12 8.06 6.95
CA ARG A 21 -9.44 8.71 6.78
C ARG A 21 -10.14 8.36 5.47
N PRO A 22 -9.49 8.35 4.29
CA PRO A 22 -10.14 7.97 3.04
C PRO A 22 -10.73 6.56 3.08
N ILE A 23 -10.03 5.60 3.69
CA ILE A 23 -10.49 4.20 3.83
C ILE A 23 -11.77 4.14 4.70
N ALA A 24 -11.77 4.87 5.83
CA ALA A 24 -12.92 4.93 6.71
C ALA A 24 -14.16 5.56 6.03
N LEU A 25 -13.94 6.59 5.20
CA LEU A 25 -14.99 7.23 4.41
C LEU A 25 -15.52 6.29 3.32
N THR A 26 -14.65 5.59 2.59
CA THR A 26 -15.05 4.61 1.57
C THR A 26 -15.89 3.48 2.18
N ARG A 27 -15.50 2.96 3.35
CA ARG A 27 -16.30 1.94 4.07
C ARG A 27 -17.71 2.42 4.37
N LYS A 28 -17.87 3.68 4.80
CA LYS A 28 -19.19 4.27 5.07
C LYS A 28 -20.06 4.39 3.81
N ASN A 29 -19.43 4.56 2.65
CA ASN A 29 -20.11 4.74 1.36
C ASN A 29 -20.34 3.43 0.59
N ALA A 30 -19.76 2.31 1.04
CA ALA A 30 -19.88 0.99 0.41
C ALA A 30 -21.18 0.25 0.81
N LEU A 31 -22.33 0.92 0.74
CA LEU A 31 -23.62 0.45 1.27
C LEU A 31 -24.15 -0.86 0.61
N PHE A 32 -23.64 -1.20 -0.57
CA PHE A 32 -24.05 -2.37 -1.35
C PHE A 32 -22.93 -3.40 -1.55
N ALA A 33 -21.80 -3.26 -0.86
CA ALA A 33 -20.74 -4.27 -0.87
C ALA A 33 -21.14 -5.43 0.05
N GLY A 34 -21.65 -6.53 -0.53
CA GLY A 34 -22.22 -7.66 0.21
C GLY A 34 -21.34 -8.91 0.34
N ASN A 35 -20.07 -8.85 -0.07
CA ASN A 35 -19.17 -10.01 -0.08
C ASN A 35 -17.93 -9.77 0.79
N GLU A 36 -17.76 -10.59 1.82
CA GLU A 36 -16.63 -10.55 2.76
C GLU A 36 -15.28 -10.80 2.08
N VAL A 37 -15.20 -11.80 1.19
CA VAL A 37 -13.99 -12.09 0.39
C VAL A 37 -13.64 -10.90 -0.51
N GLY A 38 -14.65 -10.24 -1.06
CA GLY A 38 -14.45 -9.00 -1.84
C GLY A 38 -13.88 -7.87 -0.99
N ALA A 39 -14.34 -7.73 0.26
CA ALA A 39 -13.84 -6.73 1.19
C ALA A 39 -12.39 -7.02 1.62
N GLU A 40 -12.03 -8.28 1.86
CA GLU A 40 -10.66 -8.69 2.19
C GLU A 40 -9.70 -8.42 1.03
N ASN A 41 -10.08 -8.81 -0.20
CA ASN A 41 -9.29 -8.52 -1.40
C ASN A 41 -9.09 -7.02 -1.62
N TRP A 42 -10.14 -6.23 -1.40
CA TRP A 42 -10.05 -4.78 -1.48
C TRP A 42 -9.10 -4.20 -0.43
N ALA A 43 -9.17 -4.69 0.82
CA ALA A 43 -8.29 -4.26 1.89
C ALA A 43 -6.82 -4.58 1.60
N MET A 44 -6.53 -5.76 1.04
CA MET A 44 -5.18 -6.13 0.60
C MET A 44 -4.66 -5.16 -0.48
N LEU A 45 -5.45 -4.90 -1.53
CA LEU A 45 -5.06 -3.99 -2.61
C LEU A 45 -4.88 -2.55 -2.11
N ALA A 46 -5.79 -2.06 -1.27
CA ALA A 46 -5.70 -0.73 -0.68
C ALA A 46 -4.44 -0.56 0.17
N SER A 47 -4.06 -1.60 0.91
CA SER A 47 -2.83 -1.62 1.72
C SER A 47 -1.58 -1.58 0.84
N LEU A 48 -1.53 -2.34 -0.27
CA LEU A 48 -0.45 -2.28 -1.24
C LEU A 48 -0.32 -0.90 -1.89
N VAL A 49 -1.44 -0.31 -2.32
CA VAL A 49 -1.47 1.04 -2.89
C VAL A 49 -1.02 2.09 -1.88
N ALA A 50 -1.45 2.01 -0.63
CA ALA A 50 -0.99 2.89 0.44
C ALA A 50 0.53 2.78 0.65
N THR A 51 1.06 1.55 0.60
CA THR A 51 2.51 1.29 0.75
C THR A 51 3.31 1.89 -0.40
N CYS A 52 2.81 1.79 -1.63
CA CYS A 52 3.41 2.44 -2.80
C CYS A 52 3.47 3.97 -2.60
N LYS A 53 2.36 4.58 -2.16
CA LYS A 53 2.31 6.03 -1.88
C LYS A 53 3.28 6.45 -0.78
N MET A 54 3.42 5.64 0.28
CA MET A 54 4.40 5.91 1.35
C MET A 54 5.85 5.77 0.89
N SER A 55 6.10 4.98 -0.16
CA SER A 55 7.42 4.78 -0.76
C SER A 55 7.71 5.71 -1.95
N ASP A 56 6.82 6.68 -2.23
CA ASP A 56 6.86 7.56 -3.40
C ASP A 56 6.89 6.80 -4.76
N VAL A 57 6.21 5.65 -4.79
CA VAL A 57 6.14 4.77 -5.97
C VAL A 57 4.76 4.84 -6.60
N ASN A 58 4.72 4.91 -7.92
CA ASN A 58 3.48 4.82 -8.67
C ASN A 58 2.86 3.41 -8.52
N PRO A 59 1.66 3.27 -7.94
CA PRO A 59 1.06 1.97 -7.69
C PRO A 59 0.76 1.16 -8.95
N VAL A 60 0.46 1.83 -10.07
CA VAL A 60 0.14 1.17 -11.35
C VAL A 60 1.40 0.56 -11.95
N ASP A 61 2.48 1.33 -12.01
CA ASP A 61 3.77 0.87 -12.53
C ASP A 61 4.32 -0.29 -11.68
N TYR A 62 4.21 -0.17 -10.35
CA TYR A 62 4.58 -1.23 -9.42
C TYR A 62 3.79 -2.51 -9.65
N LEU A 63 2.45 -2.44 -9.67
CA LEU A 63 1.61 -3.63 -9.85
C LEU A 63 1.88 -4.32 -11.20
N ALA A 64 2.04 -3.54 -12.27
CA ALA A 64 2.35 -4.08 -13.60
C ALA A 64 3.69 -4.82 -13.61
N ALA A 65 4.74 -4.21 -13.06
CA ALA A 65 6.06 -4.82 -12.98
C ALA A 65 6.10 -6.05 -12.08
N THR A 66 5.42 -6.01 -10.92
CA THR A 66 5.36 -7.13 -9.98
C THR A 66 4.61 -8.31 -10.59
N LEU A 67 3.46 -8.07 -11.24
CA LEU A 67 2.74 -9.13 -11.96
C LEU A 67 3.58 -9.70 -13.10
N ARG A 68 4.33 -8.85 -13.80
CA ARG A 68 5.24 -9.31 -14.86
C ARG A 68 6.37 -10.19 -14.32
N ALA A 69 7.01 -9.81 -13.21
CA ALA A 69 8.03 -10.60 -12.56
C ALA A 69 7.49 -11.98 -12.11
N ILE A 70 6.27 -12.02 -11.56
CA ILE A 70 5.62 -13.28 -11.19
C ILE A 70 5.41 -14.16 -12.43
N LEU A 71 4.94 -13.61 -13.55
CA LEU A 71 4.77 -14.34 -14.81
C LEU A 71 6.11 -14.84 -15.38
N ASP A 72 7.19 -14.08 -15.19
CA ASP A 72 8.54 -14.45 -15.62
C ASP A 72 9.22 -15.47 -14.68
N GLY A 73 8.49 -15.99 -13.68
CA GLY A 73 8.93 -17.10 -12.83
C GLY A 73 9.67 -16.69 -11.56
N HIS A 74 9.46 -15.45 -11.10
CA HIS A 74 10.10 -14.97 -9.87
C HIS A 74 9.78 -15.88 -8.66
N PRO A 75 10.79 -16.34 -7.91
CA PRO A 75 10.59 -17.28 -6.83
C PRO A 75 9.86 -16.64 -5.65
N GLN A 76 8.96 -17.40 -5.01
CA GLN A 76 8.25 -16.93 -3.81
C GLN A 76 9.20 -16.59 -2.65
N SER A 77 10.34 -17.28 -2.54
CA SER A 77 11.37 -17.00 -1.53
C SER A 77 12.05 -15.63 -1.69
N GLY A 78 11.96 -15.02 -2.88
CA GLY A 78 12.54 -13.70 -3.17
C GLY A 78 11.57 -12.54 -3.01
N ILE A 79 10.39 -12.74 -2.39
CA ILE A 79 9.30 -11.74 -2.40
C ILE A 79 9.72 -10.34 -1.91
N GLU A 80 10.74 -10.26 -1.06
CA GLU A 80 11.34 -9.00 -0.59
C GLU A 80 11.83 -8.11 -1.74
N ASP A 81 12.30 -8.69 -2.85
CA ASP A 81 12.76 -7.95 -4.03
C ASP A 81 11.61 -7.28 -4.79
N LEU A 82 10.38 -7.77 -4.59
CA LEU A 82 9.17 -7.22 -5.18
C LEU A 82 8.50 -6.18 -4.27
N MET A 83 9.12 -5.76 -3.17
CA MET A 83 8.52 -4.78 -2.27
C MET A 83 8.53 -3.37 -2.86
N PRO A 84 7.52 -2.52 -2.57
CA PRO A 84 7.43 -1.18 -3.15
C PRO A 84 8.66 -0.31 -2.87
N TRP A 85 9.27 -0.39 -1.69
CA TRP A 85 10.47 0.38 -1.35
C TRP A 85 11.76 -0.06 -2.08
N ARG A 86 11.73 -1.19 -2.80
CA ARG A 86 12.84 -1.63 -3.68
C ARG A 86 12.58 -1.29 -5.15
N PHE A 87 11.45 -0.68 -5.45
CA PHE A 87 11.04 -0.38 -6.81
C PHE A 87 11.73 0.89 -7.34
N ASN A 88 12.76 0.70 -8.17
CA ASN A 88 13.58 1.79 -8.72
C ASN A 88 13.21 2.18 -10.17
N GLN A 89 12.03 1.79 -10.68
CA GLN A 89 11.66 2.13 -12.06
C GLN A 89 11.11 3.57 -12.13
N PRO A 90 11.52 4.36 -13.14
CA PRO A 90 10.94 5.69 -13.36
C PRO A 90 9.45 5.56 -13.68
N SER A 91 8.62 6.39 -13.06
CA SER A 91 7.16 6.32 -13.29
C SER A 91 6.82 6.64 -14.75
N SER A 92 5.95 5.82 -15.34
CA SER A 92 5.53 5.97 -16.74
C SER A 92 4.62 7.17 -16.99
N LEU A 93 4.02 7.73 -15.93
CA LEU A 93 3.08 8.86 -15.98
C LEU A 93 3.76 10.24 -15.96
N ALA A 94 5.09 10.30 -16.09
CA ALA A 94 5.87 11.54 -16.14
C ALA A 94 6.19 12.03 -17.58
N ALA A 95 5.27 11.84 -18.53
CA ALA A 95 5.36 12.36 -19.91
C ALA A 95 4.19 13.29 -20.24
#